data_AF-A0A2V3I2K8-F1
#
_entry.id   AF-A0A2V3I2K8-F1
#
_cell.length_a   1.000
_cell.length_b   1.000
_cell.length_c   1.000
_cell.angle_alpha   90.00
_cell.angle_beta   90.00
_cell.angle_gamma   90.00
#
_symmetry.space_group_name_H-M   'P 1'
#
loop_
_entity.id
_entity.type
_entity.pdbx_description
1 polymer ?
#
loop_
_entity_poly.entity_id
_entity_poly.type
_entity_poly.pdbx_seq_one_letter_code
_entity_poly.pdbx_strand_id
1 'polypeptide(L)'
;MDEVWLLVKCSCGNWFGARKTAIATCPRCGSSDSCKAFREFHSTEQLAEAVATSNLPRQISQEVESRIAVGVSRRSTVTEKQRGGPETIKIIMKQSTGDDGTLTLKSLSRELEKEGIDEPSAEQIIGQAELGGILIRSSPDNWSWL
;
A
#
# COMPACT_ATOMS: atom_id res chain seq x y z
N MET A 1 -15.27 -17.82 17.44
CA MET A 1 -14.68 -19.09 16.98
C MET A 1 -13.71 -18.72 15.88
N ASP A 2 -12.42 -18.90 16.11
CA ASP A 2 -11.39 -18.65 15.09
C ASP A 2 -11.59 -19.62 13.93
N GLU A 3 -11.82 -19.08 12.73
CA GLU A 3 -11.96 -19.91 11.53
C GLU A 3 -10.58 -20.47 11.15
N VAL A 4 -10.36 -21.75 11.42
CA VAL A 4 -9.14 -22.46 11.02
C VAL A 4 -9.27 -22.97 9.58
N TRP A 5 -8.28 -22.63 8.78
CA TRP A 5 -8.18 -22.98 7.37
C TRP A 5 -7.12 -24.05 7.12
N LEU A 6 -7.33 -24.92 6.15
CA LEU A 6 -6.45 -26.02 5.79
C LEU A 6 -5.99 -25.88 4.34
N LEU A 7 -4.70 -26.02 4.11
CA LEU A 7 -4.15 -26.31 2.79
C LEU A 7 -4.26 -27.81 2.52
N VAL A 8 -4.91 -28.17 1.43
CA VAL A 8 -5.24 -29.55 1.09
C VAL A 8 -4.61 -29.91 -0.26
N LYS A 9 -3.98 -31.08 -0.33
CA LYS A 9 -3.46 -31.67 -1.56
C LYS A 9 -4.39 -32.78 -2.04
N CYS A 10 -4.90 -32.66 -3.26
CA CYS A 10 -5.62 -33.73 -3.92
C CYS A 10 -4.64 -34.67 -4.66
N SER A 11 -5.01 -35.94 -4.77
CA SER A 11 -4.30 -36.93 -5.60
C SER A 11 -4.17 -36.52 -7.08
N CYS A 12 -5.08 -35.68 -7.60
CA CYS A 12 -5.00 -35.13 -8.96
C CYS A 12 -3.91 -34.06 -9.14
N GLY A 13 -3.15 -33.76 -8.09
CA GLY A 13 -2.07 -32.78 -8.10
C GLY A 13 -2.49 -31.34 -7.81
N ASN A 14 -3.79 -31.08 -7.61
CA ASN A 14 -4.30 -29.76 -7.26
C ASN A 14 -4.16 -29.47 -5.76
N TRP A 15 -3.68 -28.27 -5.43
CA TRP A 15 -3.71 -27.73 -4.08
C TRP A 15 -4.86 -26.75 -3.92
N PHE A 16 -5.57 -26.80 -2.78
CA PHE A 16 -6.69 -25.89 -2.52
C PHE A 16 -6.88 -25.64 -1.03
N GLY A 17 -7.60 -24.57 -0.70
CA GLY A 17 -7.97 -24.24 0.68
C GLY A 17 -9.32 -24.83 1.07
N ALA A 18 -9.44 -25.31 2.30
CA ALA A 18 -10.71 -25.76 2.89
C ALA A 18 -10.83 -25.30 4.34
N ARG A 19 -12.06 -25.12 4.84
CA ARG A 19 -12.28 -24.90 6.28
C ARG A 19 -12.07 -26.21 7.04
N LYS A 20 -11.49 -26.15 8.24
CA LYS A 20 -11.25 -27.33 9.09
C LYS A 20 -12.53 -28.11 9.42
N THR A 21 -13.66 -27.42 9.49
CA THR A 21 -14.97 -28.00 9.83
C THR A 21 -15.75 -28.49 8.61
N ALA A 22 -15.28 -28.27 7.39
CA ALA A 22 -15.99 -28.60 6.15
C ALA A 22 -15.35 -29.79 5.43
N ILE A 23 -16.17 -30.55 4.70
CA ILE A 23 -15.68 -31.61 3.81
C ILE A 23 -14.88 -30.96 2.66
N ALA A 24 -13.61 -31.34 2.53
CA ALA A 24 -12.72 -30.81 1.51
C ALA A 24 -12.92 -31.52 0.17
N THR A 25 -13.76 -30.94 -0.69
CA THR A 25 -13.99 -31.43 -2.05
C THR A 25 -13.04 -30.73 -3.02
N CYS A 26 -12.30 -31.49 -3.83
CA CYS A 26 -11.37 -30.91 -4.79
C CYS A 26 -12.13 -30.11 -5.86
N PRO A 27 -11.84 -28.82 -6.06
CA PRO A 27 -12.54 -28.00 -7.07
C PRO A 27 -12.19 -28.40 -8.51
N ARG A 28 -11.13 -29.20 -8.71
CA ARG A 28 -10.65 -29.60 -10.04
C ARG A 28 -11.24 -30.92 -10.52
N CYS A 29 -11.32 -31.93 -9.66
CA CYS A 29 -11.76 -33.28 -10.02
C CYS A 29 -12.97 -33.78 -9.22
N GLY A 30 -13.49 -32.98 -8.28
CA GLY A 30 -14.66 -33.33 -7.47
C GLY A 30 -14.43 -34.39 -6.40
N SER A 31 -13.21 -34.91 -6.25
CA SER A 31 -12.91 -35.96 -5.27
C SER A 31 -12.83 -35.41 -3.84
N SER A 32 -13.46 -36.11 -2.90
CA SER A 32 -13.37 -35.86 -1.45
C SER A 32 -12.44 -36.86 -0.74
N ASP A 33 -12.46 -38.13 -1.16
CA ASP A 33 -11.73 -39.23 -0.49
C ASP A 33 -10.22 -39.20 -0.68
N SER A 34 -9.75 -38.55 -1.74
CA SER A 34 -8.33 -38.51 -2.11
C SER A 34 -7.62 -37.19 -1.75
N CYS A 35 -8.24 -36.43 -0.84
CA CYS A 35 -7.78 -35.13 -0.38
C CYS A 35 -7.11 -35.23 1.00
N LYS A 36 -5.86 -34.76 1.11
CA LYS A 36 -5.08 -34.79 2.37
C LYS A 36 -4.76 -33.38 2.84
N ALA A 37 -5.08 -33.08 4.09
CA ALA A 37 -4.67 -31.84 4.75
C ALA A 37 -3.13 -31.82 4.95
N PHE A 38 -2.51 -30.68 4.69
CA PHE A 38 -1.06 -30.50 4.71
C PHE A 38 -0.61 -29.49 5.78
N ARG A 39 -1.28 -28.33 5.87
CA ARG A 39 -0.98 -27.27 6.85
C ARG A 39 -2.25 -26.54 7.27
N GLU A 40 -2.21 -25.96 8.47
CA GLU A 40 -3.29 -25.12 9.02
C GLU A 40 -2.90 -23.65 9.00
N PHE A 41 -3.88 -22.77 8.81
CA PHE A 41 -3.73 -21.32 8.74
C PHE A 41 -4.85 -20.65 9.53
N HIS A 42 -4.54 -19.51 10.13
CA HIS A 42 -5.49 -18.69 10.89
C HIS A 42 -5.87 -17.40 10.15
N SER A 43 -5.25 -17.15 8.98
CA SER A 43 -5.55 -16.03 8.09
C SER A 43 -5.85 -16.56 6.69
N THR A 44 -6.88 -15.98 6.06
CA THR A 44 -7.28 -16.30 4.69
C THR A 44 -6.22 -15.86 3.69
N GLU A 45 -5.51 -14.76 3.96
CA GLU A 45 -4.43 -14.28 3.10
C GLU A 45 -3.26 -15.27 3.05
N GLN A 46 -2.84 -15.79 4.22
CA GLN A 46 -1.76 -16.78 4.29
C GLN A 46 -2.12 -18.09 3.58
N LEU A 47 -3.38 -18.53 3.70
CA LEU A 47 -3.87 -19.69 2.97
C LEU A 47 -3.82 -19.44 1.45
N ALA A 48 -4.31 -18.29 0.98
CA ALA A 48 -4.34 -17.95 -0.43
C ALA A 48 -2.93 -17.94 -1.05
N GLU A 49 -1.95 -17.36 -0.34
CA GLU A 49 -0.55 -17.38 -0.74
C GLU A 49 0.00 -18.82 -0.81
N ALA A 50 -0.25 -19.63 0.22
CA ALA A 50 0.21 -21.01 0.26
C ALA A 50 -0.39 -21.87 -0.87
N VAL A 51 -1.66 -21.66 -1.21
CA VAL A 51 -2.33 -22.31 -2.35
C VAL A 51 -1.71 -21.86 -3.67
N ALA A 52 -1.46 -20.56 -3.86
CA ALA A 52 -0.87 -20.02 -5.07
C ALA A 52 0.56 -20.56 -5.30
N THR A 53 1.40 -20.51 -4.27
CA THR A 53 2.79 -21.01 -4.32
C THR A 53 2.83 -22.52 -4.57
N SER A 54 1.92 -23.29 -3.97
CA SER A 54 1.88 -24.76 -4.15
C SER A 54 1.41 -25.18 -5.55
N ASN A 55 0.65 -24.32 -6.23
CA ASN A 55 0.17 -24.57 -7.60
C ASN A 55 1.05 -23.91 -8.68
N LEU A 56 2.10 -23.17 -8.31
CA LEU A 56 2.95 -22.48 -9.27
C LEU A 56 3.87 -23.47 -10.01
N PRO A 57 3.91 -23.48 -11.35
CA PRO A 57 4.83 -24.33 -12.11
C PRO A 57 6.27 -23.92 -11.86
N ARG A 58 7.15 -24.89 -11.59
CA ARG A 58 8.58 -24.65 -11.34
C ARG A 58 9.28 -23.98 -12.52
N GLN A 59 8.79 -24.15 -13.75
CA GLN A 59 9.38 -23.50 -14.93
C GLN A 59 9.22 -21.98 -14.93
N ILE A 60 8.28 -21.41 -14.16
CA ILE A 60 7.96 -19.97 -14.17
C ILE A 60 8.08 -19.35 -12.78
N SER A 61 8.37 -20.14 -11.74
CA SER A 61 8.41 -19.63 -10.37
C SER A 61 9.42 -18.51 -10.18
N GLN A 62 10.62 -18.66 -10.72
CA GLN A 62 11.68 -17.65 -10.61
C GLN A 62 11.36 -16.35 -11.37
N GLU A 63 10.74 -16.44 -12.55
CA GLU A 63 10.33 -15.27 -13.34
C GLU A 63 9.22 -14.50 -12.63
N VAL A 64 8.24 -15.21 -12.05
CA VAL A 64 7.14 -14.59 -11.30
C VAL A 64 7.67 -13.90 -10.04
N GLU A 65 8.51 -14.57 -9.25
CA GLU A 65 9.14 -13.99 -8.05
C GLU A 65 9.94 -12.73 -8.41
N SER A 66 10.73 -12.79 -9.49
CA SER A 66 11.54 -11.66 -9.96
C SER A 66 10.66 -10.48 -10.37
N ARG A 67 9.56 -10.71 -11.08
CA ARG A 67 8.61 -9.65 -11.47
C ARG A 67 7.85 -9.06 -10.30
N ILE A 68 7.48 -9.88 -9.32
CA ILE A 68 6.84 -9.40 -8.08
C ILE A 68 7.82 -8.50 -7.32
N ALA A 69 9.08 -8.93 -7.15
CA ALA A 69 10.11 -8.13 -6.47
C ALA A 69 10.34 -6.78 -7.16
N VAL A 70 10.43 -6.77 -8.50
CA VAL A 70 10.54 -5.53 -9.28
C VAL A 70 9.28 -4.66 -9.15
N GLY A 71 8.09 -5.26 -9.13
CA GLY A 71 6.82 -4.54 -8.95
C GLY A 71 6.70 -3.88 -7.58
N VAL A 72 7.09 -4.58 -6.51
CA VAL A 72 7.13 -4.04 -5.14
C VAL A 72 8.12 -2.88 -5.06
N SER A 73 9.34 -3.04 -5.58
CA SER A 73 10.35 -1.97 -5.61
C SER A 73 9.88 -0.74 -6.40
N ARG A 74 9.20 -0.94 -7.53
CA ARG A 74 8.57 0.15 -8.29
C ARG A 74 7.46 0.84 -7.51
N ARG A 75 6.66 0.11 -6.73
CA ARG A 75 5.58 0.70 -5.94
C ARG A 75 6.12 1.54 -4.79
N SER A 76 7.15 1.05 -4.09
CA SER A 76 7.84 1.79 -3.03
C SER A 76 8.45 3.09 -3.55
N THR A 77 9.12 3.04 -4.71
CA THR A 77 9.72 4.23 -5.32
C THR A 77 8.69 5.23 -5.84
N VAL A 78 7.51 4.79 -6.27
CA VAL A 78 6.39 5.70 -6.60
C VAL A 78 5.83 6.35 -5.34
N THR A 79 5.67 5.63 -4.25
CA THR A 79 5.22 6.20 -2.98
C THR A 79 6.24 7.20 -2.42
N GLU A 80 7.54 6.92 -2.51
CA GLU A 80 8.59 7.89 -2.15
C GLU A 80 8.59 9.12 -3.06
N LYS A 81 8.44 8.97 -4.38
CA LYS A 81 8.34 10.12 -5.31
C LYS A 81 7.05 10.94 -5.13
N GLN A 82 6.00 10.35 -4.57
CA GLN A 82 4.77 11.07 -4.23
C GLN A 82 4.86 11.88 -2.93
N ARG A 83 5.80 11.57 -2.02
CA ARG A 83 6.05 12.32 -0.76
C ARG A 83 6.80 13.65 -1.00
N GLY A 84 6.33 14.43 -1.96
CA GLY A 84 6.97 15.65 -2.44
C GLY A 84 6.48 16.07 -3.83
N GLY A 85 5.53 15.33 -4.41
CA GLY A 85 4.86 15.74 -5.63
C GLY A 85 4.03 17.02 -5.43
N PRO A 86 3.78 17.80 -6.50
CA PRO A 86 3.08 19.08 -6.42
C PRO A 86 1.66 18.97 -5.85
N GLU A 87 0.97 17.84 -6.07
CA GLU A 87 -0.36 17.60 -5.48
C GLU A 87 -0.30 17.39 -3.97
N THR A 88 0.67 16.60 -3.49
CA THR A 88 0.90 16.36 -2.07
C THR A 88 1.26 17.66 -1.35
N ILE A 89 2.16 18.46 -1.93
CA ILE A 89 2.53 19.78 -1.40
C ILE A 89 1.29 20.68 -1.29
N LYS A 90 0.42 20.69 -2.30
CA LYS A 90 -0.82 21.49 -2.27
C LYS A 90 -1.79 21.03 -1.17
N ILE A 91 -1.90 19.73 -0.92
CA ILE A 91 -2.71 19.19 0.19
C ILE A 91 -2.13 19.63 1.53
N ILE A 92 -0.82 19.49 1.71
CA ILE A 92 -0.12 19.88 2.94
C ILE A 92 -0.30 21.38 3.20
N MET A 93 -0.12 22.24 2.19
CA MET A 93 -0.37 23.67 2.32
C MET A 93 -1.79 23.99 2.81
N LYS A 94 -2.81 23.26 2.30
CA LYS A 94 -4.19 23.43 2.76
C LYS A 94 -4.37 22.98 4.22
N GLN A 95 -3.76 21.86 4.60
CA GLN A 95 -3.80 21.36 5.99
C GLN A 95 -3.08 22.29 6.97
N SER A 96 -2.02 22.96 6.50
CA SER A 96 -1.27 23.96 7.27
C SER A 96 -1.96 25.33 7.35
N THR A 97 -3.05 25.54 6.61
CA THR A 97 -3.84 26.77 6.67
C THR A 97 -4.78 26.70 7.87
N GLY A 98 -4.74 27.73 8.74
CA GLY A 98 -5.62 27.82 9.89
C GLY A 98 -7.08 28.04 9.48
N ASP A 99 -8.01 27.86 10.44
CA ASP A 99 -9.44 28.11 10.24
C ASP A 99 -9.76 29.57 9.86
N ASP A 100 -8.83 30.50 10.11
CA ASP A 100 -8.88 31.90 9.70
C ASP A 100 -8.44 32.13 8.23
N GLY A 101 -8.06 31.07 7.52
CA GLY A 101 -7.57 31.14 6.15
C GLY A 101 -6.11 31.57 6.02
N THR A 102 -5.39 31.68 7.15
CA THR A 102 -3.99 32.11 7.18
C THR A 102 -3.05 30.90 7.15
N LEU A 103 -2.15 30.89 6.18
CA LEU A 103 -1.03 29.95 6.11
C LEU A 103 0.20 30.60 6.76
N THR A 104 0.85 29.88 7.67
CA THR A 104 2.10 30.36 8.29
C THR A 104 3.28 29.48 7.90
N LEU A 105 4.48 30.04 7.87
CA LEU A 105 5.69 29.27 7.57
C LEU A 105 5.86 28.11 8.58
N LYS A 106 5.62 28.39 9.86
CA LYS A 106 5.73 27.40 10.95
C LYS A 106 4.71 26.26 10.82
N SER A 107 3.46 26.55 10.46
CA SER A 107 2.44 25.52 10.28
C SER A 107 2.73 24.65 9.05
N LEU A 108 3.34 25.23 8.01
CA LEU A 108 3.79 24.49 6.83
C LEU A 108 4.98 23.58 7.15
N SER A 109 6.04 24.11 7.78
CA SER A 109 7.21 23.31 8.18
C SER A 109 6.81 22.11 9.05
N ARG A 110 5.92 22.32 10.03
CA ARG A 110 5.46 21.24 10.91
C ARG A 110 4.74 20.12 10.16
N GLU A 111 3.85 20.46 9.22
CA GLU A 111 3.14 19.41 8.46
C GLU A 111 4.07 18.73 7.43
N LEU A 112 5.06 19.44 6.87
CA LEU A 112 6.09 18.83 6.02
C LEU A 112 6.96 17.83 6.79
N GLU A 113 7.43 18.20 7.99
CA GLU A 113 8.19 17.31 8.87
C GLU A 113 7.37 16.07 9.26
N LYS A 114 6.08 16.26 9.56
CA LYS A 114 5.17 15.15 9.88
C LYS A 114 4.97 14.18 8.71
N GLU A 115 4.92 14.69 7.49
CA GLU A 115 4.82 13.88 6.27
C GLU A 115 6.18 13.32 5.80
N GLY A 116 7.28 13.68 6.47
CA GLY A 116 8.64 13.25 6.15
C GLY A 116 9.16 13.83 4.84
N ILE A 117 8.85 15.09 4.57
CA ILE A 117 9.28 15.82 3.37
C ILE A 117 10.36 16.83 3.76
N ASP A 118 11.62 16.50 3.48
CA ASP A 118 12.77 17.38 3.76
C ASP A 118 13.06 18.36 2.61
N GLU A 119 12.66 18.06 1.37
CA GLU A 119 12.87 18.91 0.19
C GLU A 119 11.69 18.80 -0.79
N PRO A 120 11.13 19.92 -1.29
CA PRO A 120 11.53 21.32 -1.09
C PRO A 120 11.17 21.88 0.30
N SER A 121 11.94 22.87 0.77
CA SER A 121 11.69 23.51 2.08
C SER A 121 10.40 24.33 2.08
N ALA A 122 9.84 24.59 3.27
CA ALA A 122 8.62 25.39 3.43
C ALA A 122 8.74 26.78 2.78
N GLU A 123 9.92 27.41 2.88
CA GLU A 123 10.24 28.70 2.26
C GLU A 123 10.23 28.62 0.74
N GLN A 124 10.75 27.54 0.16
CA GLN A 124 10.74 27.33 -1.29
C GLN A 124 9.31 27.11 -1.81
N ILE A 125 8.51 26.33 -1.08
CA ILE A 125 7.10 26.08 -1.43
C ILE A 125 6.31 27.38 -1.41
N ILE A 126 6.44 28.17 -0.34
CA ILE A 126 5.76 29.46 -0.21
C ILE A 126 6.27 30.44 -1.27
N GLY A 127 7.58 30.51 -1.50
CA GLY A 127 8.15 31.39 -2.52
C GLY A 127 7.65 31.07 -3.92
N GLN A 128 7.51 29.79 -4.27
CA GLN A 128 6.92 29.37 -5.55
C GLN A 128 5.42 29.68 -5.61
N ALA A 129 4.68 29.51 -4.52
CA ALA A 129 3.25 29.81 -4.47
C ALA A 129 2.96 31.32 -4.54
N GLU A 130 3.80 32.14 -3.93
CA GLU A 130 3.75 33.62 -4.01
C GLU A 130 4.09 34.07 -5.44
N LEU A 131 5.15 33.53 -6.06
CA LEU A 131 5.52 33.82 -7.45
C LEU A 131 4.45 33.36 -8.45
N GLY A 132 3.81 32.23 -8.19
CA GLY A 132 2.74 31.66 -9.01
C GLY A 132 1.38 32.31 -8.84
N GLY A 133 1.24 33.30 -7.94
CA GLY A 133 -0.03 33.99 -7.68
C GLY A 133 -1.08 33.12 -7.01
N ILE A 134 -0.66 32.12 -6.22
CA ILE A 134 -1.53 31.25 -5.43
C ILE A 134 -1.72 31.82 -4.02
N LEU A 135 -0.67 32.43 -3.48
CA LEU A 135 -0.65 33.05 -2.17
C LEU A 135 -0.30 34.53 -2.29
N ILE A 136 -0.87 35.33 -1.40
CA ILE A 136 -0.47 36.71 -1.16
C ILE A 136 0.07 36.85 0.26
N ARG A 137 1.18 37.57 0.41
CA ARG A 137 1.79 37.84 1.71
C ARG A 137 0.98 38.89 2.45
N SER A 138 0.41 38.52 3.60
CA SER A 138 -0.38 39.40 4.44
C SER A 138 0.48 40.05 5.54
N SER A 139 1.51 39.36 6.04
CA SER A 139 2.49 39.91 7.00
C SER A 139 3.81 39.09 6.98
N PRO A 140 4.85 39.47 7.74
CA PRO A 140 6.04 38.64 7.91
C PRO A 140 5.59 37.28 8.50
N ASP A 141 5.81 36.20 7.76
CA ASP A 141 5.42 34.83 8.10
C ASP A 141 3.93 34.45 7.97
N ASN A 142 3.10 35.28 7.35
CA ASN A 142 1.69 34.96 7.11
C ASN A 142 1.28 35.21 5.66
N TRP A 143 0.59 34.24 5.07
CA TRP A 143 0.08 34.26 3.71
C TRP A 143 -1.40 33.91 3.69
N SER A 144 -2.11 34.49 2.73
CA SER A 144 -3.51 34.21 2.45
C SER A 144 -3.65 33.67 1.03
N TRP A 145 -4.62 32.81 0.82
CA TRP A 145 -4.94 32.27 -0.51
C TRP A 145 -5.61 33.35 -1.37
N LEU A 146 -5.27 33.39 -2.66
CA LEU A 146 -5.93 34.23 -3.67
C LEU A 146 -7.15 33.54 -4.30
#